data_AF-A0A1M7BSC3-F1
#
_entry.id   AF-A0A1M7BSC3-F1
#
_cell.length_a   1.000
_cell.length_b   1.000
_cell.length_c   1.000
_cell.angle_alpha   90.00
_cell.angle_beta   90.00
_cell.angle_gamma   90.00
#
_symmetry.space_group_name_H-M   'P 1'
#
loop_
_entity.id
_entity.type
_entity.pdbx_description
1 polymer ?
#
loop_
_entity_poly.entity_id
_entity_poly.type
_entity_poly.pdbx_seq_one_letter_code
_entity_poly.pdbx_strand_id
1 'polypeptide(L)'
;MYLWLDQIYNHAANDESVEMDIGYPELASGDWADGPVYVPGYSVARSGTIPHGSTVQMFGRSSTTDGAPSFPSGLAAWDFRYLAISPTMGGAGNEPINLDAPPPPWVFDKALPATAPSGNKTYTQRILAHDLYPYSVRPDLILRDAIKDQTVKKFSLIEMDTQEATGPQGGILNTPPVRRFVPAVRMDMRMWIETIEEDGQEILQLQYEQIVDFEFHFGTDGGVTRWPHIQVNTLRKRT
;
A
#
# COMPACT_ATOMS: atom_id res chain seq x y z
N MET A 1 -19.88 8.37 -27.24
CA MET A 1 -18.99 8.40 -28.42
C MET A 1 -18.54 6.97 -28.66
N TYR A 2 -19.21 6.25 -29.56
CA TYR A 2 -18.90 4.86 -29.90
C TYR A 2 -17.96 4.88 -31.10
N LEU A 3 -16.65 4.91 -30.84
CA LEU A 3 -15.66 4.63 -31.88
C LEU A 3 -15.58 3.11 -32.03
N TRP A 4 -15.95 2.64 -33.21
CA TRP A 4 -15.87 1.26 -33.64
C TRP A 4 -14.38 0.91 -33.82
N LEU A 5 -13.76 0.43 -32.73
CA LEU A 5 -12.34 0.08 -32.66
C LEU A 5 -11.92 -1.00 -33.66
N ASP A 6 -12.86 -1.80 -34.13
CA ASP A 6 -12.63 -2.76 -35.21
C ASP A 6 -12.25 -2.03 -36.50
N GLN A 7 -12.92 -0.94 -36.88
CA GLN A 7 -12.61 -0.23 -38.13
C GLN A 7 -11.19 0.37 -38.16
N ILE A 8 -10.63 0.75 -37.02
CA ILE A 8 -9.34 1.48 -36.93
C ILE A 8 -8.12 0.56 -37.02
N TYR A 9 -8.24 -0.74 -36.71
CA TYR A 9 -7.09 -1.66 -36.66
C TYR A 9 -7.24 -2.91 -37.55
N ASN A 10 -8.10 -2.85 -38.58
CA ASN A 10 -8.35 -3.99 -39.48
C ASN A 10 -7.23 -4.25 -40.51
N HIS A 11 -6.27 -3.35 -40.64
CA HIS A 11 -5.14 -3.46 -41.55
C HIS A 11 -3.93 -2.72 -41.00
N ALA A 12 -2.72 -3.10 -41.42
CA ALA A 12 -1.50 -2.42 -41.02
C ALA A 12 -1.46 -1.02 -41.64
N ALA A 13 -1.02 -0.02 -40.87
CA ALA A 13 -0.86 1.34 -41.37
C ALA A 13 0.17 1.35 -42.51
N ASN A 14 -0.27 1.73 -43.71
CA ASN A 14 0.55 1.93 -44.91
C ASN A 14 0.21 3.28 -45.56
N ASP A 15 0.99 3.69 -46.56
CA ASP A 15 0.81 5.01 -47.18
C ASP A 15 -0.62 5.20 -47.75
N GLU A 16 -1.23 4.12 -48.27
CA GLU A 16 -2.59 4.12 -48.82
C GLU A 16 -3.67 4.26 -47.72
N SER A 17 -3.49 3.63 -46.55
CA SER A 17 -4.42 3.74 -45.42
C SER A 17 -4.41 5.14 -44.80
N VAL A 18 -3.24 5.79 -44.75
CA VAL A 18 -3.09 7.16 -44.22
C VAL A 18 -3.85 8.17 -45.09
N GLU A 19 -3.81 8.02 -46.43
CA GLU A 19 -4.56 8.87 -47.35
C GLU A 19 -6.08 8.62 -47.29
N MET A 20 -6.49 7.35 -47.20
CA MET A 20 -7.90 6.93 -47.21
C MET A 20 -8.64 7.23 -45.91
N ASP A 21 -7.99 7.08 -44.75
CA ASP A 21 -8.62 7.30 -43.45
C ASP A 21 -8.78 8.79 -43.12
N ILE A 22 -8.21 9.69 -43.93
CA ILE A 22 -8.23 11.16 -43.79
C ILE A 22 -7.85 11.63 -42.37
N GLY A 23 -7.17 10.75 -41.63
CA GLY A 23 -6.53 11.07 -40.37
C GLY A 23 -5.25 11.79 -40.72
N TYR A 24 -5.32 13.09 -41.05
CA TYR A 24 -4.19 13.95 -40.72
C TYR A 24 -3.97 13.74 -39.23
N PRO A 25 -2.86 13.14 -38.76
CA PRO A 25 -2.54 13.33 -37.37
C PRO A 25 -2.44 14.84 -37.20
N GLU A 26 -3.38 15.44 -36.46
CA GLU A 26 -3.33 16.86 -36.10
C GLU A 26 -2.06 17.19 -35.30
N LEU A 27 -1.26 16.16 -35.00
CA LEU A 27 0.03 16.18 -34.34
C LEU A 27 1.11 15.74 -35.33
N ALA A 28 1.85 16.70 -35.88
CA ALA A 28 3.11 16.45 -36.55
C ALA A 28 4.18 15.98 -35.55
N SER A 29 5.22 15.31 -36.04
CA SER A 29 6.40 14.98 -35.23
C SER A 29 7.03 16.26 -34.67
N GLY A 30 6.96 16.45 -33.35
CA GLY A 30 7.43 17.66 -32.67
C GLY A 30 6.30 18.58 -32.18
N ASP A 31 5.05 18.33 -32.56
CA ASP A 31 3.92 19.04 -31.96
C ASP A 31 3.86 18.74 -30.46
N TRP A 32 3.67 19.80 -29.66
CA TRP A 32 3.77 19.80 -28.20
C TRP A 32 5.17 19.58 -27.61
N ALA A 33 6.23 19.46 -28.43
CA ALA A 33 7.61 19.41 -27.94
C ALA A 33 8.09 20.75 -27.36
N ASP A 34 7.52 21.87 -27.84
CA ASP A 34 7.80 23.23 -27.36
C ASP A 34 6.85 23.70 -26.24
N GLY A 35 6.02 22.80 -25.70
CA GLY A 35 5.15 23.07 -24.55
C GLY A 35 5.87 22.92 -23.22
N PRO A 36 5.29 23.41 -22.10
CA PRO A 36 5.82 23.09 -20.78
C PRO A 36 5.87 21.56 -20.64
N VAL A 37 7.08 21.00 -20.53
CA VAL A 37 7.27 19.57 -20.30
C VAL A 37 6.58 19.24 -18.99
N TYR A 38 5.51 18.46 -19.05
CA TYR A 38 4.90 17.90 -17.86
C TYR A 38 5.88 16.90 -17.26
N VAL A 39 6.66 17.33 -16.26
CA VAL A 39 7.46 16.44 -15.44
C VAL A 39 6.52 15.90 -14.36
N PRO A 40 6.09 14.62 -14.44
CA PRO A 40 5.20 14.06 -13.44
C PRO A 40 5.83 14.16 -12.05
N GLY A 41 4.97 14.40 -11.04
CA GLY A 41 5.38 14.38 -9.64
C GLY A 41 5.81 12.99 -9.14
N TYR A 42 5.76 11.97 -9.99
CA TYR A 42 6.05 10.57 -9.71
C TYR A 42 7.08 10.03 -10.70
N SER A 43 7.94 9.12 -10.24
CA SER A 43 8.94 8.42 -11.05
C SER A 43 8.59 6.94 -11.28
N VAL A 44 7.57 6.44 -10.58
CA VAL A 44 7.10 5.05 -10.65
C VAL A 44 5.59 5.02 -10.75
N ALA A 45 5.06 4.10 -11.55
CA ALA A 45 3.63 3.81 -11.65
C ALA A 45 3.41 2.31 -11.61
N ARG A 46 2.34 1.87 -10.93
CA ARG A 46 1.93 0.46 -10.87
C ARG A 46 0.44 0.33 -11.10
N SER A 47 0.06 -0.48 -12.09
CA SER A 47 -1.31 -0.96 -12.25
C SER A 47 -1.43 -2.37 -11.70
N GLY A 48 -2.60 -2.73 -11.19
CA GLY A 48 -2.87 -4.07 -10.67
C GLY A 48 -4.33 -4.32 -10.35
N THR A 49 -4.57 -5.46 -9.71
CA THR A 49 -5.88 -5.84 -9.19
C THR A 49 -5.78 -6.16 -7.71
N ILE A 50 -6.78 -5.73 -6.95
CA ILE A 50 -6.99 -6.13 -5.56
C ILE A 50 -7.91 -7.36 -5.61
N PRO A 51 -7.66 -8.41 -4.79
CA PRO A 51 -8.57 -9.56 -4.70
C PRO A 51 -10.04 -9.13 -4.59
N HIS A 52 -10.94 -9.95 -5.13
CA HIS A 52 -12.36 -9.62 -5.35
C HIS A 52 -12.66 -8.67 -6.53
N GLY A 53 -11.64 -8.31 -7.32
CA GLY A 53 -11.77 -7.81 -8.69
C GLY A 53 -11.69 -6.30 -8.87
N SER A 54 -11.35 -5.54 -7.83
CA SER A 54 -11.10 -4.10 -7.97
C SER A 54 -9.80 -3.87 -8.74
N THR A 55 -9.76 -2.87 -9.62
CA THR A 55 -8.52 -2.45 -10.28
C THR A 55 -7.89 -1.30 -9.51
N VAL A 56 -6.57 -1.22 -9.53
CA VAL A 56 -5.81 -0.19 -8.83
C VAL A 56 -4.74 0.40 -9.75
N GLN A 57 -4.58 1.72 -9.66
CA GLN A 57 -3.45 2.45 -10.19
C GLN A 57 -2.78 3.18 -9.03
N MET A 58 -1.48 3.01 -8.88
CA MET A 58 -0.67 3.72 -7.90
C MET A 58 0.41 4.52 -8.62
N PHE A 59 0.76 5.65 -8.04
CA PHE A 59 1.92 6.44 -8.43
C PHE A 59 2.87 6.54 -7.25
N GLY A 60 4.10 6.93 -7.52
CA GLY A 60 5.10 6.94 -6.47
C GLY A 60 6.47 7.36 -6.92
N ARG A 61 7.43 7.23 -6.02
CA ARG A 61 8.81 7.68 -6.20
C ARG A 61 9.78 6.60 -5.73
N SER A 62 11.00 6.68 -6.23
CA SER A 62 12.11 5.90 -5.73
C SER A 62 13.20 6.79 -5.14
N SER A 63 13.88 6.27 -4.13
CA SER A 63 15.05 6.89 -3.51
C SER A 63 16.09 5.81 -3.20
N THR A 64 17.34 6.22 -2.96
CA THR A 64 18.42 5.31 -2.54
C THR A 64 19.15 5.93 -1.37
N THR A 65 19.42 5.12 -0.35
CA THR A 65 20.07 5.52 0.90
C THR A 65 21.13 4.48 1.26
N ASP A 66 22.28 4.94 1.75
CA ASP A 66 23.30 4.07 2.32
C ASP A 66 22.88 3.59 3.73
N GLY A 67 23.30 2.38 4.10
CA GLY A 67 22.94 1.73 5.35
C GLY A 67 21.60 1.00 5.32
N ALA A 68 21.08 0.65 6.50
CA ALA A 68 19.82 -0.07 6.68
C ALA A 68 18.61 0.88 6.67
N PRO A 69 17.42 0.44 6.22
CA PRO A 69 16.20 1.21 6.39
C PRO A 69 15.86 1.39 7.87
N SER A 70 15.29 2.56 8.20
CA SER A 70 14.86 2.89 9.55
C SER A 70 13.40 2.51 9.76
N PHE A 71 13.14 1.69 10.76
CA PHE A 71 11.80 1.32 11.20
C PHE A 71 11.50 1.92 12.58
N PRO A 72 10.24 2.25 12.88
CA PRO A 72 9.90 2.87 14.16
C PRO A 72 10.00 1.88 15.32
N SER A 73 10.12 2.46 16.52
CA SER A 73 10.20 1.74 17.79
C SER A 73 9.40 2.47 18.86
N GLY A 74 9.15 1.80 19.98
CA GLY A 74 8.50 2.37 21.14
C GLY A 74 7.09 2.87 20.84
N LEU A 75 6.82 4.11 21.28
CA LEU A 75 5.57 4.83 21.00
C LEU A 75 5.50 5.36 19.56
N ALA A 76 6.64 5.59 18.89
CA ALA A 76 6.64 6.04 17.50
C ALA A 76 6.12 4.94 16.55
N ALA A 77 6.15 3.69 16.99
CA ALA A 77 5.54 2.58 16.27
C ALA A 77 4.00 2.60 16.34
N TRP A 78 3.37 3.45 17.16
CA TRP A 78 1.91 3.60 17.20
C TRP A 78 1.41 4.65 16.19
N ASP A 79 1.39 4.27 14.91
CA ASP A 79 0.90 5.11 13.81
C ASP A 79 -0.16 4.37 13.00
N PHE A 80 -1.42 4.82 13.10
CA PHE A 80 -2.58 4.23 12.45
C PHE A 80 -2.45 4.02 10.94
N ARG A 81 -1.54 4.72 10.26
CA ARG A 81 -1.27 4.48 8.83
C ARG A 81 -0.71 3.07 8.58
N TYR A 82 -0.02 2.49 9.56
CA TYR A 82 0.70 1.22 9.47
C TYR A 82 0.20 0.16 10.47
N LEU A 83 -0.85 0.45 11.25
CA LEU A 83 -1.44 -0.51 12.17
C LEU A 83 -2.51 -1.34 11.47
N ALA A 84 -2.65 -2.61 11.87
CA ALA A 84 -3.80 -3.46 11.56
C ALA A 84 -5.07 -3.05 12.36
N ILE A 85 -5.03 -1.88 13.00
CA ILE A 85 -6.09 -1.26 13.79
C ILE A 85 -6.33 0.13 13.22
N SER A 86 -7.58 0.58 13.17
CA SER A 86 -7.91 1.94 12.76
C SER A 86 -8.59 2.74 13.88
N PRO A 87 -8.64 4.08 13.77
CA PRO A 87 -9.44 4.92 14.67
C PRO A 87 -10.93 4.52 14.67
N THR A 88 -11.47 4.06 13.54
CA THR A 88 -12.87 3.60 13.43
C THR A 88 -13.13 2.24 14.09
N MET A 89 -12.09 1.44 14.32
CA MET A 89 -12.13 0.27 15.21
C MET A 89 -11.97 0.68 16.67
N GLY A 90 -11.83 1.98 16.93
CA GLY A 90 -11.77 2.54 18.25
C GLY A 90 -10.39 2.81 18.83
N GLY A 91 -9.35 2.67 18.00
CA GLY A 91 -8.00 3.13 18.33
C GLY A 91 -7.35 2.50 19.57
N ALA A 92 -7.87 1.39 20.08
CA ALA A 92 -7.43 0.72 21.32
C ALA A 92 -7.51 1.58 22.61
N GLY A 93 -8.39 2.59 22.62
CA GLY A 93 -8.36 3.65 23.64
C GLY A 93 -7.33 4.71 23.22
N ASN A 94 -7.71 5.98 23.27
CA ASN A 94 -7.06 7.10 22.56
C ASN A 94 -5.58 7.41 22.90
N GLU A 95 -4.91 6.55 23.65
CA GLU A 95 -3.51 6.69 24.05
C GLU A 95 -2.61 5.76 23.22
N PRO A 96 -1.44 6.24 22.78
CA PRO A 96 -0.50 5.40 22.04
C PRO A 96 0.05 4.26 22.90
N ILE A 97 0.17 3.07 22.32
CA ILE A 97 0.72 1.88 22.97
C ILE A 97 2.16 1.67 22.49
N ASN A 98 3.09 1.47 23.44
CA ASN A 98 4.46 1.10 23.12
C ASN A 98 4.50 -0.34 22.59
N LEU A 99 4.86 -0.51 21.31
CA LEU A 99 4.87 -1.82 20.64
C LEU A 99 6.13 -2.67 20.91
N ASP A 100 7.14 -2.12 21.58
CA ASP A 100 8.30 -2.87 22.05
C ASP A 100 8.15 -3.34 23.51
N ALA A 101 7.04 -3.00 24.17
CA ALA A 101 6.69 -3.45 25.52
C ALA A 101 5.61 -4.55 25.46
N PRO A 102 5.43 -5.35 26.53
CA PRO A 102 4.31 -6.29 26.59
C PRO A 102 2.95 -5.59 26.41
N PRO A 103 1.92 -6.29 25.86
CA PRO A 103 0.59 -5.72 25.69
C PRO A 103 0.04 -5.17 27.03
N PRO A 104 -0.70 -4.04 27.00
CA PRO A 104 -1.29 -3.48 28.22
C PRO A 104 -2.17 -4.50 28.96
N PRO A 105 -2.18 -4.53 30.31
CA PRO A 105 -2.90 -5.55 31.08
C PRO A 105 -4.40 -5.68 30.76
N TRP A 106 -5.06 -4.58 30.40
CA TRP A 106 -6.48 -4.58 30.04
C TRP A 106 -6.79 -5.46 28.83
N VAL A 107 -5.82 -5.69 27.95
CA VAL A 107 -5.98 -6.55 26.76
C VAL A 107 -6.37 -7.97 27.15
N PHE A 108 -6.00 -8.43 28.36
CA PHE A 108 -6.31 -9.78 28.84
C PHE A 108 -7.57 -9.87 29.71
N ASP A 109 -8.29 -8.76 29.90
CA ASP A 109 -9.55 -8.76 30.65
C ASP A 109 -10.68 -9.43 29.86
N LYS A 110 -11.07 -10.63 30.30
CA LYS A 110 -12.13 -11.43 29.68
C LYS A 110 -13.54 -10.88 29.92
N ALA A 111 -13.72 -9.93 30.84
CA ALA A 111 -15.00 -9.29 31.08
C ALA A 111 -15.33 -8.22 30.03
N LEU A 112 -14.32 -7.64 29.36
CA LEU A 112 -14.48 -6.55 28.37
C LEU A 112 -15.53 -6.84 27.28
N PRO A 113 -15.56 -8.02 26.64
CA PRO A 113 -16.60 -8.32 25.64
C PRO A 113 -18.02 -8.33 26.21
N ALA A 114 -18.19 -8.62 27.51
CA ALA A 114 -19.50 -8.61 28.16
C ALA A 114 -19.88 -7.22 28.67
N THR A 115 -18.91 -6.47 29.21
CA THR A 115 -19.13 -5.13 29.79
C THR A 115 -19.16 -4.03 28.73
N ALA A 116 -18.48 -4.22 27.61
CA ALA A 116 -18.40 -3.31 26.48
C ALA A 116 -18.41 -4.08 25.13
N PRO A 117 -19.51 -4.77 24.79
CA PRO A 117 -19.58 -5.61 23.57
C PRO A 117 -19.35 -4.81 22.28
N SER A 118 -19.82 -3.56 22.24
CA SER A 118 -19.60 -2.61 21.14
C SER A 118 -18.42 -1.66 21.41
N GLY A 119 -17.60 -1.98 22.40
CA GLY A 119 -16.47 -1.15 22.79
C GLY A 119 -15.32 -1.25 21.79
N ASN A 120 -14.81 -0.10 21.39
CA ASN A 120 -13.52 0.12 20.73
C ASN A 120 -12.37 -0.79 21.21
N LYS A 121 -12.30 -1.00 22.54
CA LYS A 121 -11.31 -1.88 23.15
C LYS A 121 -11.54 -3.35 22.82
N THR A 122 -12.79 -3.80 22.74
CA THR A 122 -13.16 -5.19 22.42
C THR A 122 -12.78 -5.58 20.99
N TYR A 123 -12.93 -4.66 20.02
CA TYR A 123 -12.51 -4.90 18.63
C TYR A 123 -11.00 -5.10 18.50
N THR A 124 -10.24 -4.27 19.21
CA THR A 124 -8.77 -4.24 19.14
C THR A 124 -8.10 -5.24 20.09
N GLN A 125 -8.83 -5.70 21.11
CA GLN A 125 -8.35 -6.66 22.10
C GLN A 125 -7.76 -7.91 21.47
N ARG A 126 -8.45 -8.51 20.50
CA ARG A 126 -8.01 -9.76 19.86
C ARG A 126 -6.70 -9.59 19.10
N ILE A 127 -6.51 -8.43 18.47
CA ILE A 127 -5.29 -8.12 17.70
C ILE A 127 -4.13 -7.90 18.68
N LEU A 128 -4.36 -7.16 19.76
CA LEU A 128 -3.36 -6.89 20.80
C LEU A 128 -3.01 -8.12 21.66
N ALA A 129 -3.97 -9.02 21.88
CA ALA A 129 -3.80 -10.24 22.69
C ALA A 129 -3.21 -11.42 21.89
N HIS A 130 -3.00 -11.27 20.59
CA HIS A 130 -2.57 -12.36 19.72
C HIS A 130 -1.14 -12.80 20.06
N ASP A 131 -0.85 -14.09 19.92
CA ASP A 131 0.48 -14.68 20.21
C ASP A 131 1.61 -14.11 19.34
N LEU A 132 1.26 -13.51 18.20
CA LEU A 132 2.19 -12.84 17.29
C LEU A 132 2.40 -11.35 17.62
N TYR A 133 1.91 -10.86 18.75
CA TYR A 133 2.20 -9.50 19.18
C TYR A 133 3.73 -9.26 19.22
N PRO A 134 4.25 -8.12 18.74
CA PRO A 134 3.51 -6.94 18.24
C PRO A 134 3.14 -7.00 16.75
N TYR A 135 3.58 -8.01 16.00
CA TYR A 135 3.36 -8.14 14.56
C TYR A 135 1.89 -8.28 14.16
N SER A 136 1.04 -8.82 15.04
CA SER A 136 -0.41 -8.82 14.82
C SER A 136 -0.99 -7.40 14.72
N VAL A 137 -0.39 -6.45 15.43
CA VAL A 137 -0.81 -5.04 15.49
C VAL A 137 -0.13 -4.22 14.40
N ARG A 138 1.17 -4.44 14.21
CA ARG A 138 2.00 -3.69 13.27
C ARG A 138 2.95 -4.64 12.52
N PRO A 139 2.51 -5.23 11.40
CA PRO A 139 3.27 -6.27 10.71
C PRO A 139 4.65 -5.85 10.19
N ASP A 140 4.85 -4.58 9.79
CA ASP A 140 6.16 -4.10 9.30
C ASP A 140 7.28 -4.18 10.33
N LEU A 141 6.99 -4.35 11.63
CA LEU A 141 8.00 -4.64 12.63
C LEU A 141 8.72 -5.98 12.40
N ILE A 142 8.12 -6.93 11.67
CA ILE A 142 8.83 -8.16 11.30
C ILE A 142 9.94 -7.89 10.28
N LEU A 143 9.79 -6.85 9.47
CA LEU A 143 10.79 -6.43 8.49
C LEU A 143 11.99 -5.82 9.20
N ARG A 144 11.74 -4.96 10.20
CA ARG A 144 12.76 -4.45 11.13
C ARG A 144 13.57 -5.59 11.76
N ASP A 145 12.87 -6.58 12.31
CA ASP A 145 13.50 -7.68 13.03
C ASP A 145 14.27 -8.63 12.10
N ALA A 146 13.89 -8.72 10.82
CA ALA A 146 14.58 -9.55 9.82
C ALA A 146 15.97 -9.00 9.43
N ILE A 147 16.18 -7.68 9.53
CA ILE A 147 17.45 -7.02 9.16
C ILE A 147 18.34 -6.67 10.35
N LYS A 148 17.86 -6.86 11.59
CA LYS A 148 18.56 -6.39 12.81
C LYS A 148 20.00 -6.94 12.95
N ASP A 149 20.22 -8.16 12.46
CA ASP A 149 21.50 -8.87 12.53
C ASP A 149 22.18 -8.96 11.15
N GLN A 150 21.68 -8.22 10.16
CA GLN A 150 22.22 -8.19 8.79
C GLN A 150 23.08 -6.94 8.57
N THR A 151 24.13 -7.07 7.76
CA THR A 151 24.92 -5.92 7.33
C THR A 151 24.32 -5.35 6.04
N VAL A 152 23.36 -4.41 6.19
CA VAL A 152 22.76 -3.71 5.05
C VAL A 152 23.70 -2.60 4.57
N LYS A 153 24.22 -2.72 3.35
CA LYS A 153 25.15 -1.72 2.76
C LYS A 153 24.40 -0.49 2.26
N LYS A 154 23.26 -0.73 1.60
CA LYS A 154 22.38 0.28 1.02
C LYS A 154 21.03 -0.32 0.70
N PHE A 155 20.04 0.54 0.52
CA PHE A 155 18.75 0.15 -0.04
C PHE A 155 18.22 1.19 -1.03
N SER A 156 17.45 0.70 -2.01
CA SER A 156 16.56 1.53 -2.81
C SER A 156 15.14 1.35 -2.32
N LEU A 157 14.49 2.44 -1.94
CA LEU A 157 13.10 2.45 -1.48
C LEU A 157 12.20 2.92 -2.62
N ILE A 158 11.20 2.12 -2.96
CA ILE A 158 10.11 2.48 -3.86
C ILE A 158 8.84 2.61 -3.03
N GLU A 159 8.25 3.80 -3.00
CA GLU A 159 7.01 4.09 -2.30
C GLU A 159 5.96 4.49 -3.31
N MET A 160 4.77 3.88 -3.20
CA MET A 160 3.63 4.17 -4.06
C MET A 160 2.36 4.25 -3.22
N ASP A 161 1.47 5.17 -3.61
CA ASP A 161 0.14 5.33 -3.04
C ASP A 161 -0.89 5.54 -4.16
N THR A 162 -2.13 5.20 -3.85
CA THR A 162 -3.33 5.61 -4.58
C THR A 162 -3.72 7.07 -4.33
N GLN A 163 -3.26 7.67 -3.24
CA GLN A 163 -3.58 9.03 -2.79
C GLN A 163 -2.30 9.87 -2.56
N GLU A 164 -1.77 10.46 -3.63
CA GLU A 164 -0.69 11.43 -3.62
C GLU A 164 -1.11 12.77 -2.99
N ALA A 165 -0.20 13.48 -2.32
CA ALA A 165 -0.53 14.79 -1.74
C ALA A 165 -0.68 15.90 -2.81
N THR A 166 -0.01 15.75 -3.95
CA THR A 166 0.06 16.76 -5.02
C THR A 166 0.09 16.10 -6.40
N GLY A 167 -0.58 16.72 -7.38
CA GLY A 167 -0.57 16.25 -8.77
C GLY A 167 -1.63 15.17 -9.06
N PRO A 168 -1.57 14.56 -10.27
CA PRO A 168 -2.48 13.50 -10.66
C PRO A 168 -2.38 12.29 -9.72
N GLN A 169 -3.55 11.80 -9.34
CA GLN A 169 -3.73 10.75 -8.37
C GLN A 169 -3.82 9.40 -9.06
N GLY A 170 -3.40 8.36 -8.35
CA GLY A 170 -3.81 7.01 -8.65
C GLY A 170 -5.31 6.82 -8.34
N GLY A 171 -5.70 5.58 -8.08
CA GLY A 171 -7.04 5.31 -7.62
C GLY A 171 -7.38 3.83 -7.65
N ILE A 172 -8.51 3.53 -7.03
CA ILE A 172 -9.09 2.19 -6.99
C ILE A 172 -10.46 2.25 -7.64
N LEU A 173 -10.69 1.41 -8.65
CA LEU A 173 -12.00 1.20 -9.23
C LEU A 173 -12.58 -0.11 -8.67
N ASN A 174 -13.54 0.03 -7.77
CA ASN A 174 -14.22 -1.10 -7.16
C ASN A 174 -15.30 -1.69 -8.09
N THR A 175 -15.44 -3.02 -8.07
CA THR A 175 -16.58 -3.68 -8.72
C THR A 175 -17.90 -3.33 -8.00
N PRO A 176 -19.08 -3.46 -8.63
CA PRO A 176 -20.36 -3.16 -7.99
C PRO A 176 -20.59 -3.84 -6.61
N PRO A 177 -20.31 -5.15 -6.42
CA PRO A 177 -20.47 -5.77 -5.10
C PRO A 177 -19.47 -5.23 -4.08
N VAL A 178 -18.19 -5.10 -4.44
CA VAL A 178 -17.16 -4.59 -3.53
C VAL A 178 -17.49 -3.17 -3.10
N ARG A 179 -17.86 -2.29 -4.03
CA ARG A 179 -18.28 -0.91 -3.75
C ARG A 179 -19.43 -0.83 -2.75
N ARG A 180 -20.35 -1.79 -2.76
CA ARG A 180 -21.54 -1.78 -1.89
C ARG A 180 -21.27 -2.28 -0.47
N PHE A 181 -20.40 -3.26 -0.32
CA PHE A 181 -20.27 -4.00 0.94
C PHE A 181 -18.93 -3.77 1.65
N VAL A 182 -17.85 -3.59 0.89
CA VAL A 182 -16.48 -3.51 1.41
C VAL A 182 -15.56 -2.77 0.42
N PRO A 183 -15.80 -1.49 0.12
CA PRO A 183 -14.95 -0.77 -0.81
C PRO A 183 -13.50 -0.76 -0.32
N ALA A 184 -12.56 -1.05 -1.23
CA ALA A 184 -11.17 -0.68 -1.03
C ALA A 184 -11.03 0.81 -1.33
N VAL A 185 -10.52 1.57 -0.36
CA VAL A 185 -10.52 3.04 -0.41
C VAL A 185 -9.13 3.65 -0.54
N ARG A 186 -8.09 2.89 -0.16
CA ARG A 186 -6.69 3.29 -0.25
C ARG A 186 -5.81 2.06 -0.35
N MET A 187 -4.70 2.19 -1.06
CA MET A 187 -3.64 1.20 -1.08
C MET A 187 -2.28 1.88 -1.07
N ASP A 188 -1.44 1.49 -0.10
CA ASP A 188 -0.04 1.88 0.00
C ASP A 188 0.84 0.67 -0.35
N MET A 189 1.98 0.92 -0.97
CA MET A 189 3.01 -0.08 -1.20
C MET A 189 4.40 0.51 -0.99
N ARG A 190 5.19 -0.14 -0.14
CA ARG A 190 6.60 0.17 0.10
C ARG A 190 7.45 -1.05 -0.24
N MET A 191 8.53 -0.85 -0.99
CA MET A 191 9.49 -1.89 -1.32
C MET A 191 10.91 -1.40 -1.03
N TRP A 192 11.65 -2.16 -0.25
CA TRP A 192 13.07 -1.94 0.02
C TRP A 192 13.86 -3.00 -0.73
N ILE A 193 14.60 -2.57 -1.76
CA ILE A 193 15.55 -3.41 -2.48
C ILE A 193 16.92 -3.18 -1.85
N GLU A 194 17.39 -4.16 -1.10
CA GLU A 194 18.53 -4.05 -0.20
C GLU A 194 19.74 -4.80 -0.76
N THR A 195 20.92 -4.23 -0.58
CA THR A 195 22.20 -4.94 -0.77
C THR A 195 22.72 -5.34 0.60
N ILE A 196 22.76 -6.64 0.86
CA ILE A 196 23.21 -7.23 2.13
C ILE A 196 24.61 -7.82 1.93
N GLU A 197 25.51 -7.56 2.87
CA GLU A 197 26.80 -8.25 2.96
C GLU A 197 26.65 -9.48 3.86
N GLU A 198 26.89 -10.67 3.30
CA GLU A 198 26.82 -11.96 3.98
C GLU A 198 28.00 -12.81 3.51
N ASP A 199 28.80 -13.33 4.45
CA ASP A 199 30.00 -14.16 4.15
C ASP A 199 30.99 -13.54 3.14
N GLY A 200 31.11 -12.21 3.15
CA GLY A 200 31.99 -11.46 2.24
C GLY A 200 31.45 -11.34 0.81
N GLN A 201 30.20 -11.72 0.56
CA GLN A 201 29.51 -11.55 -0.71
C GLN A 201 28.34 -10.58 -0.58
N GLU A 202 28.06 -9.87 -1.67
CA GLU A 202 26.86 -9.03 -1.76
C GLU A 202 25.68 -9.85 -2.31
N ILE A 203 24.61 -9.91 -1.55
CA ILE A 203 23.34 -10.50 -1.96
C ILE A 203 22.25 -9.44 -2.07
N LEU A 204 21.24 -9.72 -2.89
CA LEU A 204 20.06 -8.86 -3.01
C LEU A 204 18.91 -9.44 -2.19
N GLN A 205 18.32 -8.57 -1.36
CA GLN A 205 17.12 -8.84 -0.58
C GLN A 205 16.03 -7.84 -0.96
N LEU A 206 14.78 -8.27 -0.93
CA LEU A 206 13.60 -7.44 -1.13
C LEU A 206 12.71 -7.58 0.10
N GLN A 207 12.53 -6.48 0.84
CA GLN A 207 11.42 -6.36 1.78
C GLN A 207 10.29 -5.60 1.13
N TYR A 208 9.05 -5.98 1.40
CA TYR A 208 7.90 -5.18 0.98
C TYR A 208 6.85 -5.13 2.07
N GLU A 209 6.08 -4.04 2.04
CA GLU A 209 4.83 -3.86 2.75
C GLU A 209 3.77 -3.40 1.75
N GLN A 210 2.60 -4.01 1.83
CA GLN A 210 1.41 -3.59 1.11
C GLN A 210 0.27 -3.41 2.11
N ILE A 211 -0.33 -2.23 2.13
CA ILE A 211 -1.47 -1.92 2.99
C ILE A 211 -2.66 -1.62 2.09
N VAL A 212 -3.78 -2.31 2.30
CA VAL A 212 -5.05 -2.03 1.63
C VAL A 212 -6.10 -1.70 2.69
N ASP A 213 -6.65 -0.51 2.63
CA ASP A 213 -7.74 -0.10 3.51
C ASP A 213 -9.08 -0.51 2.90
N PHE A 214 -9.79 -1.39 3.61
CA PHE A 214 -11.18 -1.74 3.31
C PHE A 214 -12.12 -1.07 4.29
N GLU A 215 -13.29 -0.64 3.84
CA GLU A 215 -14.33 -0.08 4.71
C GLU A 215 -15.52 -1.03 4.83
N PHE A 216 -15.70 -1.64 6.00
CA PHE A 216 -16.79 -2.57 6.26
C PHE A 216 -18.00 -1.87 6.88
N HIS A 217 -19.19 -2.22 6.40
CA HIS A 217 -20.45 -1.60 6.85
C HIS A 217 -21.10 -2.38 8.02
N PHE A 218 -20.37 -2.62 9.12
CA PHE A 218 -20.91 -3.24 10.34
C PHE A 218 -20.72 -2.40 11.61
N GLY A 219 -20.35 -1.12 11.49
CA GLY A 219 -20.20 -0.24 12.64
C GLY A 219 -21.46 -0.27 13.51
N THR A 220 -21.29 -0.43 14.82
CA THR A 220 -22.41 -0.52 15.78
C THR A 220 -23.23 0.77 15.88
N ASP A 221 -22.72 1.85 15.31
CA ASP A 221 -23.34 3.17 15.14
C ASP A 221 -23.92 3.40 13.73
N GLY A 222 -23.89 2.38 12.86
CA GLY A 222 -24.24 2.50 11.44
C GLY A 222 -23.14 3.12 10.58
N GLY A 223 -21.96 3.39 11.14
CA GLY A 223 -20.78 3.89 10.44
C GLY A 223 -19.96 2.81 9.74
N VAL A 224 -18.91 3.26 9.05
CA VAL A 224 -17.94 2.37 8.38
C VAL A 224 -16.79 2.03 9.32
N THR A 225 -16.42 0.76 9.37
CA THR A 225 -15.20 0.30 10.04
C THR A 225 -14.10 0.12 9.01
N ARG A 226 -13.09 1.00 9.04
CA ARG A 226 -11.88 0.84 8.25
C ARG A 226 -11.03 -0.28 8.83
N TRP A 227 -10.72 -1.27 8.01
CA TRP A 227 -9.94 -2.44 8.37
C TRP A 227 -8.72 -2.56 7.45
N PRO A 228 -7.53 -2.16 7.93
CA PRO A 228 -6.30 -2.28 7.16
C PRO A 228 -5.92 -3.76 6.95
N HIS A 229 -5.67 -4.14 5.71
CA HIS A 229 -5.12 -5.44 5.33
C HIS A 229 -3.66 -5.23 4.96
N ILE A 230 -2.77 -5.73 5.82
CA ILE A 230 -1.33 -5.50 5.71
C ILE A 230 -0.65 -6.81 5.36
N GLN A 231 0.15 -6.77 4.29
CA GLN A 231 0.97 -7.89 3.84
C GLN A 231 2.42 -7.44 3.84
N VAL A 232 3.27 -8.24 4.47
CA VAL A 232 4.71 -8.00 4.55
C VAL A 232 5.47 -9.27 4.23
N ASN A 233 6.64 -9.14 3.62
CA ASN A 233 7.55 -10.27 3.46
C ASN A 233 9.00 -9.80 3.25
N THR A 234 9.94 -10.70 3.55
CA THR A 234 11.35 -10.57 3.19
C THR A 234 11.70 -11.70 2.21
N LEU A 235 12.17 -11.34 1.02
CA LEU A 235 12.53 -12.25 -0.05
C LEU A 235 14.02 -12.08 -0.35
N ARG A 236 14.75 -13.19 -0.54
CA ARG A 236 16.14 -13.14 -1.03
C ARG A 236 16.18 -13.55 -2.49
N LYS A 237 16.99 -12.85 -3.29
CA LYS A 237 17.24 -13.24 -4.66
C LYS A 237 17.92 -14.61 -4.66
N ARG A 238 17.34 -15.56 -5.40
CA ARG A 238 17.95 -16.88 -5.58
C ARG A 238 19.29 -16.70 -6.30
N THR A 239 20.36 -17.23 -5.70
CA THR A 239 21.70 -17.34 -6.27
C THR A 239 21.86 -18.63 -7.05
#